data_AF-A0A662HP95-F1
#
_entry.id   AF-A0A662HP95-F1
#
_cell.length_a   1.000
_cell.length_b   1.000
_cell.length_c   1.000
_cell.angle_alpha   90.00
_cell.angle_beta   90.00
_cell.angle_gamma   90.00
#
_symmetry.space_group_name_H-M   'P 1'
#
loop_
_entity.id
_entity.type
_entity.pdbx_description
1 polymer ?
#
loop_
_entity_poly.entity_id
_entity_poly.type
_entity_poly.pdbx_seq_one_letter_code
_entity_poly.pdbx_strand_id
1 'polypeptide(L)'
;EGAKVLYYLPITRRKLALAKAGSIFPIATIAAFALAILVSAALGDMYLGLSIFILIVSSAFSTALICSSLTVKYLPEVPSAWTEVTISRAFQLVVKLAVILALIAMAFTLPVGILLIYGSKYLRIVPLLESAILIPAGLVIFIVAAKNKPL
;
A
#
# COMPACT_ATOMS: atom_id res chain seq x y z
N GLU A 1 -10.95 -15.53 21.24
CA GLU A 1 -12.19 -16.17 20.71
C GLU A 1 -12.70 -15.60 19.37
N GLY A 2 -12.25 -14.43 18.89
CA GLY A 2 -12.72 -13.84 17.62
C GLY A 2 -12.51 -14.68 16.33
N ALA A 3 -11.57 -15.63 16.32
CA ALA A 3 -11.33 -16.50 15.16
C ALA A 3 -12.47 -17.49 14.87
N LYS A 4 -13.27 -17.86 15.88
CA LYS A 4 -14.43 -18.76 15.69
C LYS A 4 -15.52 -18.11 14.84
N VAL A 5 -15.64 -16.78 14.86
CA VAL A 5 -16.61 -16.02 14.06
C VAL A 5 -16.33 -16.13 12.56
N LEU A 6 -15.07 -16.35 12.16
CA LEU A 6 -14.67 -16.47 10.76
C LEU A 6 -15.18 -17.76 10.08
N TYR A 7 -15.51 -18.80 10.85
CA TYR A 7 -16.12 -20.03 10.30
C TYR A 7 -17.56 -19.82 9.85
N TYR A 8 -18.25 -18.83 10.40
CA TYR A 8 -19.67 -18.58 10.12
C TYR A 8 -19.89 -17.48 9.08
N LEU A 9 -18.83 -16.79 8.67
CA LEU A 9 -18.91 -15.71 7.68
C LEU A 9 -18.37 -16.21 6.32
N PRO A 10 -19.08 -15.98 5.20
CA PRO A 10 -18.63 -16.35 3.85
C PRO A 10 -17.54 -15.38 3.37
N ILE A 11 -16.40 -15.38 4.07
CA ILE A 11 -15.26 -14.52 3.80
C ILE A 11 -14.23 -15.32 3.02
N THR A 12 -13.82 -14.78 1.87
CA THR A 12 -12.68 -15.31 1.13
C THR A 12 -11.41 -14.64 1.61
N ARG A 13 -10.26 -15.30 1.41
CA ARG A 13 -8.93 -14.73 1.68
C ARG A 13 -8.75 -13.34 1.05
N ARG A 14 -9.33 -13.14 -0.13
CA ARG A 14 -9.33 -11.85 -0.84
C ARG A 14 -10.12 -10.76 -0.11
N LYS A 15 -11.30 -11.07 0.41
CA LYS A 15 -12.11 -10.14 1.22
C LYS A 15 -11.41 -9.78 2.53
N LEU A 16 -10.76 -10.75 3.17
CA LEU A 16 -10.00 -10.52 4.40
C LEU A 16 -8.80 -9.58 4.15
N ALA A 17 -8.04 -9.82 3.08
CA ALA A 17 -6.93 -8.96 2.69
C ALA A 17 -7.40 -7.52 2.39
N LEU A 18 -8.54 -7.38 1.71
CA LEU A 18 -9.13 -6.08 1.40
C LEU A 18 -9.61 -5.35 2.67
N ALA A 19 -10.27 -6.05 3.59
CA ALA A 19 -10.74 -5.47 4.84
C ALA A 19 -9.58 -4.95 5.71
N LYS A 20 -8.47 -5.71 5.76
CA LYS A 20 -7.25 -5.31 6.47
C LYS A 20 -6.53 -4.13 5.82
N ALA A 21 -6.55 -4.06 4.49
CA ALA A 21 -6.03 -2.89 3.78
C ALA A 21 -6.92 -1.66 4.00
N GLY A 22 -8.24 -1.85 3.95
CA GLY A 22 -9.24 -0.80 4.13
C GLY A 22 -9.22 -0.15 5.52
N SER A 23 -8.88 -0.89 6.58
CA SER A 23 -8.81 -0.32 7.94
C SER A 23 -7.73 0.75 8.10
N ILE A 24 -6.70 0.76 7.25
CA ILE A 24 -5.61 1.75 7.28
C ILE A 24 -6.00 3.03 6.51
N PHE A 25 -6.97 2.92 5.59
CA PHE A 25 -7.30 3.97 4.64
C PHE A 25 -7.74 5.30 5.28
N PRO A 26 -8.61 5.34 6.33
CA PRO A 26 -9.01 6.60 6.95
C PRO A 26 -7.83 7.35 7.58
N ILE A 27 -6.96 6.63 8.30
CA ILE A 27 -5.80 7.22 8.96
C ILE A 27 -4.80 7.74 7.93
N ALA A 28 -4.53 6.96 6.88
CA ALA A 28 -3.65 7.36 5.80
C ALA A 28 -4.16 8.59 5.05
N THR A 29 -5.48 8.68 4.82
CA THR A 29 -6.10 9.81 4.12
C THR A 29 -6.00 11.11 4.94
N ILE A 30 -6.20 11.04 6.26
CA ILE A 30 -6.03 12.20 7.15
C ILE A 30 -4.58 12.69 7.15
N ALA A 31 -3.63 11.76 7.27
CA ALA A 31 -2.20 12.10 7.24
C ALA A 31 -1.78 12.69 5.87
N ALA A 32 -2.28 12.11 4.77
CA ALA A 32 -2.05 12.61 3.42
C ALA A 32 -2.60 14.03 3.24
N PHE A 33 -3.79 14.31 3.76
CA PHE A 33 -4.43 15.62 3.67
C PHE A 33 -3.64 16.68 4.44
N ALA A 34 -3.17 16.37 5.65
CA ALA A 34 -2.32 17.27 6.43
C ALA A 34 -1.00 17.59 5.71
N LEU A 35 -0.35 16.58 5.13
CA LEU A 35 0.88 16.77 4.35
C LEU A 35 0.64 17.58 3.08
N ALA A 36 -0.47 17.36 2.38
CA ALA A 36 -0.81 18.11 1.18
C ALA A 36 -1.01 19.60 1.44
N ILE A 37 -1.69 19.95 2.55
CA ILE A 37 -1.84 21.33 3.00
C ILE A 37 -0.48 21.94 3.32
N LEU A 38 0.36 21.23 4.08
CA LEU A 38 1.67 21.71 4.49
C LEU A 38 2.56 21.99 3.27
N VAL A 39 2.58 21.08 2.28
CA VAL A 39 3.37 21.26 1.07
C VAL A 39 2.81 22.38 0.20
N SER A 40 1.48 22.47 0.04
CA SER A 40 0.84 23.56 -0.70
C SER A 40 1.15 24.93 -0.07
N ALA A 41 1.16 25.02 1.26
CA ALA A 41 1.47 26.26 1.97
C ALA A 41 2.96 26.61 1.90
N ALA A 42 3.85 25.62 2.01
CA ALA A 42 5.30 25.84 2.00
C ALA A 42 5.85 26.24 0.61
N LEU A 43 5.30 25.65 -0.46
CA LEU A 43 5.78 25.88 -1.82
C LEU A 43 4.90 26.83 -2.64
N GLY A 44 3.74 27.23 -2.12
CA GLY A 44 2.77 28.09 -2.82
C GLY A 44 2.14 27.45 -4.07
N ASP A 45 2.27 26.13 -4.23
CA ASP A 45 1.77 25.39 -5.40
C ASP A 45 0.72 24.35 -4.97
N MET A 46 -0.56 24.71 -5.20
CA MET A 46 -1.71 23.86 -4.88
C MET A 46 -1.73 22.56 -5.70
N TYR A 47 -1.28 22.61 -6.96
CA TYR A 47 -1.28 21.41 -7.81
C TYR A 47 -0.27 20.38 -7.32
N LEU A 48 0.88 20.85 -6.86
CA LEU A 48 1.90 19.98 -6.28
C LEU A 48 1.41 19.37 -4.96
N GLY A 49 0.76 20.15 -4.10
CA GLY A 49 0.12 19.63 -2.88
C GLY A 49 -0.92 18.54 -3.17
N LEU A 50 -1.79 18.75 -4.16
CA LEU A 50 -2.80 17.77 -4.58
C LEU A 50 -2.17 16.52 -5.20
N SER A 51 -1.11 16.66 -5.99
CA SER A 51 -0.38 15.52 -6.55
C SER A 51 0.27 14.64 -5.47
N ILE A 52 0.79 15.26 -4.41
CA ILE A 52 1.35 14.55 -3.25
C ILE A 52 0.26 13.87 -2.44
N PHE A 53 -0.91 14.51 -2.28
CA PHE A 53 -2.06 13.86 -1.66
C PHE A 53 -2.39 12.53 -2.37
N ILE A 54 -2.51 12.56 -3.69
CA ILE A 54 -2.80 11.37 -4.52
C ILE A 54 -1.69 10.32 -4.36
N LEU A 55 -0.42 10.74 -4.37
CA LEU A 55 0.72 9.85 -4.15
C LEU A 55 0.68 9.16 -2.80
N ILE A 56 0.46 9.89 -1.71
CA ILE A 56 0.45 9.30 -0.36
C ILE A 56 -0.72 8.34 -0.22
N VAL A 57 -1.91 8.71 -0.68
CA VAL A 57 -3.10 7.84 -0.62
C VAL A 57 -2.88 6.58 -1.44
N SER A 58 -2.37 6.70 -2.68
CA SER A 58 -2.11 5.56 -3.55
C SER A 58 -0.98 4.66 -3.02
N SER A 59 0.08 5.22 -2.47
CA SER A 59 1.18 4.50 -1.84
C SER A 59 0.73 3.76 -0.58
N ALA A 60 -0.04 4.41 0.29
CA ALA A 60 -0.59 3.78 1.48
C ALA A 60 -1.54 2.63 1.13
N PHE A 61 -2.44 2.84 0.16
CA PHE A 61 -3.35 1.81 -0.32
C PHE A 61 -2.60 0.62 -0.93
N SER A 62 -1.63 0.86 -1.81
CA SER A 62 -0.85 -0.19 -2.48
C SER A 62 0.01 -0.96 -1.49
N THR A 63 0.66 -0.29 -0.55
CA THR A 63 1.47 -0.91 0.51
C THR A 63 0.61 -1.77 1.43
N ALA A 64 -0.56 -1.24 1.85
CA ALA A 64 -1.52 -1.95 2.68
C ALA A 64 -2.07 -3.20 1.97
N LEU A 65 -2.37 -3.10 0.67
CA LEU A 65 -2.77 -4.23 -0.15
C LEU A 65 -1.66 -5.28 -0.25
N ILE A 66 -0.42 -4.90 -0.55
CA ILE A 66 0.70 -5.83 -0.69
C ILE A 66 0.94 -6.59 0.62
N CYS A 67 1.07 -5.84 1.73
CA CYS A 67 1.32 -6.43 3.04
C CYS A 67 0.17 -7.35 3.47
N SER A 68 -1.08 -6.92 3.27
CA SER A 68 -2.26 -7.72 3.63
C SER A 68 -2.37 -8.97 2.76
N SER A 69 -2.14 -8.87 1.46
CA SER A 69 -2.23 -10.00 0.53
C SER A 69 -1.17 -11.07 0.81
N LEU A 70 0.07 -10.64 1.07
CA LEU A 70 1.13 -11.55 1.46
C LEU A 70 0.86 -12.17 2.82
N THR A 71 0.37 -11.40 3.80
CA THR A 71 -0.05 -11.95 5.09
C THR A 71 -1.09 -13.05 4.90
N VAL A 72 -2.16 -12.79 4.14
CA VAL A 72 -3.23 -13.78 3.94
C VAL A 72 -2.75 -14.99 3.13
N LYS A 73 -1.79 -14.83 2.21
CA LYS A 73 -1.20 -15.96 1.47
C LYS A 73 -0.55 -16.99 2.39
N TYR A 74 0.13 -16.54 3.44
CA TYR A 74 0.87 -17.41 4.37
C TYR A 74 0.08 -17.80 5.62
N LEU A 75 -1.18 -17.35 5.77
CA LEU A 75 -2.04 -17.84 6.83
C LEU A 75 -2.40 -19.32 6.60
N PRO A 76 -2.47 -20.15 7.67
CA PRO A 76 -3.03 -21.49 7.60
C PRO A 76 -4.43 -21.49 6.99
N GLU A 77 -4.79 -22.58 6.33
CA GLU A 77 -6.15 -22.75 5.76
C GLU A 77 -7.20 -22.65 6.85
N VAL A 78 -7.02 -23.37 7.95
CA VAL A 78 -8.03 -23.43 9.00
C VAL A 78 -7.88 -22.27 10.02
N PRO A 79 -8.92 -21.45 10.27
CA PRO A 79 -8.86 -20.35 11.25
C PRO A 79 -8.53 -20.77 12.68
N SER A 80 -8.84 -22.02 13.08
CA SER A 80 -8.48 -22.58 14.39
C SER A 80 -6.97 -22.67 14.62
N ALA A 81 -6.17 -22.74 13.56
CA ALA A 81 -4.71 -22.78 13.64
C ALA A 81 -4.08 -21.38 13.69
N TRP A 82 -4.88 -20.31 13.68
CA TRP A 82 -4.37 -18.94 13.70
C TRP A 82 -3.90 -18.55 15.10
N THR A 83 -2.60 -18.34 15.21
CA THR A 83 -1.93 -17.82 16.41
C THR A 83 -1.24 -16.51 16.09
N GLU A 84 -0.87 -15.73 17.10
CA GLU A 84 -0.08 -14.50 16.91
C GLU A 84 1.28 -14.74 16.21
N VAL A 85 1.73 -16.00 16.13
CA VAL A 85 3.02 -16.42 15.55
C VAL A 85 2.82 -17.24 14.27
N THR A 86 1.60 -17.33 13.72
CA THR A 86 1.34 -18.17 12.52
C THR A 86 2.19 -17.80 11.31
N ILE A 87 2.62 -16.55 11.24
CA ILE A 87 3.57 -16.10 10.23
C ILE A 87 4.84 -15.66 10.94
N SER A 88 5.98 -16.12 10.46
CA SER A 88 7.29 -15.70 10.97
C SER A 88 7.39 -14.17 11.00
N ARG A 89 7.70 -13.61 12.18
CA ARG A 89 7.93 -12.17 12.35
C ARG A 89 9.06 -11.67 11.45
N ALA A 90 10.10 -12.50 11.27
CA ALA A 90 11.21 -12.21 10.36
C ALA A 90 10.73 -12.10 8.91
N PHE A 91 9.85 -13.00 8.47
CA PHE A 91 9.27 -12.94 7.13
C PHE A 91 8.45 -11.65 6.92
N GLN A 92 7.58 -11.29 7.86
CA GLN A 92 6.82 -10.04 7.77
C GLN A 92 7.71 -8.80 7.74
N LEU A 93 8.79 -8.81 8.52
CA LEU A 93 9.77 -7.73 8.57
C LEU A 93 10.51 -7.59 7.23
N VAL A 94 10.97 -8.71 6.66
CA VAL A 94 11.63 -8.74 5.34
C VAL A 94 10.70 -8.19 4.25
N VAL A 95 9.43 -8.61 4.24
CA VAL A 95 8.44 -8.09 3.28
C VAL A 95 8.26 -6.58 3.43
N LYS A 96 8.10 -6.07 4.65
CA LYS A 96 7.95 -4.63 4.90
C LYS A 96 9.19 -3.84 4.47
N LEU A 97 10.38 -4.34 4.80
CA LEU A 97 11.64 -3.72 4.36
C LEU A 97 11.76 -3.71 2.84
N ALA A 98 11.42 -4.81 2.16
CA ALA A 98 11.45 -4.88 0.70
C ALA A 98 10.52 -3.84 0.06
N VAL A 99 9.30 -3.68 0.59
CA VAL A 99 8.35 -2.66 0.10
C VAL A 99 8.88 -1.26 0.36
N ILE A 100 9.43 -0.98 1.55
CA ILE A 100 10.02 0.33 1.88
C ILE A 100 11.18 0.65 0.95
N LEU A 101 12.10 -0.30 0.73
CA LEU A 101 13.25 -0.12 -0.16
C LEU A 101 12.81 0.12 -1.60
N ALA A 102 11.77 -0.58 -2.08
CA ALA A 102 11.21 -0.36 -3.40
C ALA A 102 10.58 1.05 -3.54
N LEU A 103 9.84 1.51 -2.52
CA LEU A 103 9.28 2.85 -2.49
C LEU A 103 10.36 3.93 -2.48
N ILE A 104 11.40 3.76 -1.67
CA ILE A 104 12.56 4.66 -1.63
C ILE A 104 13.23 4.69 -3.01
N ALA A 105 13.55 3.53 -3.58
CA ALA A 105 14.18 3.45 -4.90
C ALA A 105 13.33 4.16 -5.96
N MET A 106 12.01 3.97 -5.97
CA MET A 106 11.10 4.65 -6.88
C MET A 106 11.13 6.17 -6.68
N ALA A 107 11.02 6.63 -5.43
CA ALA A 107 11.02 8.05 -5.06
C ALA A 107 12.33 8.79 -5.39
N PHE A 108 13.43 8.08 -5.64
CA PHE A 108 14.66 8.67 -6.15
C PHE A 108 14.80 8.54 -7.66
N THR A 109 14.56 7.34 -8.20
CA THR A 109 14.82 7.04 -9.62
C THR A 109 13.89 7.81 -10.56
N LEU A 110 12.61 7.95 -10.22
CA LEU A 110 11.65 8.64 -11.08
C LEU A 110 11.92 10.16 -11.14
N PRO A 111 12.03 10.90 -10.01
CA PRO A 111 12.34 12.31 -10.08
C PRO A 111 13.69 12.60 -10.76
N VAL A 112 14.73 11.82 -10.45
CA VAL A 112 16.06 12.00 -11.05
C VAL A 112 16.02 11.72 -12.55
N GLY A 113 15.37 10.62 -12.97
CA GLY A 113 15.23 10.30 -14.40
C GLY A 113 14.47 11.38 -15.17
N ILE A 114 13.36 11.87 -14.61
CA ILE A 114 12.59 12.96 -15.24
C ILE A 114 13.40 14.25 -15.29
N LEU A 115 14.14 14.59 -14.24
CA LEU A 115 15.00 15.76 -14.20
C LEU A 115 16.08 15.70 -15.29
N LEU A 116 16.73 14.55 -15.47
CA LEU A 116 17.81 14.38 -16.43
C LEU A 116 17.34 14.39 -17.89
N ILE A 117 16.14 13.83 -18.17
CA ILE A 117 15.64 13.67 -19.55
C ILE A 117 14.78 14.86 -20.00
N TYR A 118 13.90 15.35 -19.13
CA TYR A 118 12.86 16.33 -19.47
C TYR A 118 13.04 17.69 -18.77
N GLY A 119 13.88 17.75 -17.73
CA GLY A 119 14.14 18.97 -16.96
C GLY A 119 13.13 19.25 -15.84
N SER A 120 13.40 20.31 -15.07
CA SER A 120 12.70 20.62 -13.81
C SER A 120 11.21 20.91 -13.96
N LYS A 121 10.76 21.39 -15.13
CA LYS A 121 9.36 21.71 -15.41
C LYS A 121 8.43 20.49 -15.25
N TYR A 122 8.95 19.29 -15.50
CA TYR A 122 8.19 18.04 -15.44
C TYR A 122 8.27 17.36 -14.07
N LEU A 123 8.97 17.91 -13.08
CA LEU A 123 9.00 17.31 -11.74
C LEU A 123 7.63 17.29 -11.07
N ARG A 124 6.74 18.22 -11.44
CA ARG A 124 5.38 18.32 -10.89
C ARG A 124 4.49 17.12 -11.23
N ILE A 125 4.78 16.40 -12.32
CA ILE A 125 3.99 15.23 -12.73
C ILE A 125 4.49 13.93 -12.07
N VAL A 126 5.67 13.95 -11.43
CA VAL A 126 6.28 12.75 -10.86
C VAL A 126 5.39 12.06 -9.81
N PRO A 127 4.75 12.76 -8.86
CA PRO A 127 3.87 12.11 -7.90
C PRO A 127 2.69 11.38 -8.56
N LEU A 128 2.19 11.89 -9.69
CA LEU A 128 1.12 11.25 -10.46
C LEU A 128 1.63 10.02 -11.20
N LEU A 129 2.83 10.07 -11.77
CA LEU A 129 3.47 8.92 -12.42
C LEU A 129 3.75 7.79 -11.43
N GLU A 130 4.29 8.13 -10.26
CA GLU A 130 4.51 7.18 -9.17
C GLU A 130 3.20 6.52 -8.73
N SER A 131 2.13 7.31 -8.57
CA SER A 131 0.79 6.79 -8.27
C SER A 131 0.29 5.81 -9.34
N ALA A 132 0.51 6.15 -10.62
CA ALA A 132 0.12 5.34 -11.77
C ALA A 132 0.89 4.02 -11.86
N ILE A 133 2.06 3.91 -11.24
CA ILE A 133 2.84 2.67 -11.15
C ILE A 133 2.44 1.86 -9.90
N LEU A 134 2.27 2.53 -8.76
CA LEU A 134 1.99 1.89 -7.48
C LEU A 134 0.64 1.17 -7.46
N ILE A 135 -0.42 1.81 -7.96
CA ILE A 135 -1.77 1.23 -7.93
C ILE A 135 -1.80 -0.09 -8.71
N PRO A 136 -1.36 -0.16 -9.99
CA PRO A 136 -1.28 -1.43 -10.70
C PRO A 136 -0.40 -2.46 -10.01
N ALA A 137 0.78 -2.08 -9.52
CA ALA A 137 1.68 -3.00 -8.83
C ALA A 137 1.02 -3.64 -7.59
N GLY A 138 0.36 -2.82 -6.77
CA GLY A 138 -0.40 -3.29 -5.60
C GLY A 138 -1.56 -4.21 -5.98
N LEU A 139 -2.31 -3.86 -7.03
CA LEU A 139 -3.42 -4.67 -7.53
C LEU A 139 -2.97 -6.01 -8.11
N VAL A 140 -1.88 -6.05 -8.88
CA VAL A 140 -1.30 -7.27 -9.44
C VAL A 140 -0.89 -8.21 -8.31
N ILE A 141 -0.17 -7.71 -7.30
CA ILE A 141 0.23 -8.51 -6.14
C ILE A 141 -1.01 -8.99 -5.37
N PHE A 142 -2.03 -8.15 -5.20
CA PHE A 142 -3.29 -8.55 -4.55
C PHE A 142 -3.98 -9.70 -5.29
N ILE A 143 -4.11 -9.61 -6.62
CA ILE A 143 -4.74 -10.65 -7.43
C ILE A 143 -3.96 -11.97 -7.35
N VAL A 144 -2.63 -11.90 -7.41
CA VAL A 144 -1.76 -13.09 -7.43
C VAL A 144 -1.62 -13.73 -6.05
N ALA A 145 -1.49 -12.94 -4.99
CA ALA A 145 -1.22 -13.43 -3.64
C ALA A 145 -2.50 -13.72 -2.84
N ALA A 146 -3.50 -12.85 -2.90
CA ALA A 146 -4.77 -13.03 -2.18
C ALA A 146 -5.77 -13.81 -3.05
N LYS A 147 -5.50 -15.11 -3.22
CA LYS A 147 -6.35 -16.01 -4.01
C LYS A 147 -7.81 -15.95 -3.55
N ASN A 148 -8.74 -16.02 -4.49
CA ASN A 148 -10.17 -16.08 -4.21
C ASN A 148 -10.60 -17.49 -3.76
N LYS A 149 -9.98 -17.97 -2.67
CA LYS A 149 -10.34 -19.21 -2.01
C LYS A 149 -11.16 -18.91 -0.76
N PRO A 150 -12.14 -19.76 -0.41
CA PRO A 150 -12.78 -19.69 0.89
C PRO A 150 -11.71 -19.83 1.99
N LEU A 151 -11.97 -19.18 3.13
CA LEU A 151 -11.26 -19.43 4.37
C LEU A 151 -11.62 -20.81 4.90
#